data_AF-A0A439CLL1-F1
#
_entry.id   AF-A0A439CLL1-F1
#
_cell.length_a   1.000
_cell.length_b   1.000
_cell.length_c   1.000
_cell.angle_alpha   90.00
_cell.angle_beta   90.00
_cell.angle_gamma   90.00
#
_symmetry.space_group_name_H-M   'P 1'
#
loop_
_entity.id
_entity.type
_entity.pdbx_description
1 polymer ?
#
loop_
_entity_poly.entity_id
_entity_poly.type
_entity_poly.pdbx_seq_one_letter_code
_entity_poly.pdbx_strand_id
1 'polypeptide(L)'
;RFLWMWPNARIGVMGSEQLANVMQTVGQKADPELRDRIERESDAVFSSARLWDDGVIPPQHTRRYLGLGLRAAMGGKNEVKPGDTRFGVFRM
;
A
#
# COMPACT_ATOMS: atom_id res chain seq x y z
N ARG A 1 -3.22 9.15 8.23
CA ARG A 1 -4.06 8.67 9.36
C ARG A 1 -4.73 7.37 8.98
N PHE A 2 -5.35 7.30 7.81
CA PHE A 2 -5.89 6.07 7.23
C PHE A 2 -5.23 5.79 5.88
N LEU A 3 -5.23 4.54 5.46
CA LEU A 3 -4.79 4.03 4.16
C LEU A 3 -5.87 3.10 3.62
N TRP A 4 -6.32 3.27 2.38
CA TRP A 4 -7.27 2.35 1.74
C TRP A 4 -6.75 1.90 0.39
N MET A 5 -7.21 0.75 -0.08
CA MET A 5 -6.92 0.25 -1.42
C MET A 5 -8.20 0.19 -2.26
N TRP A 6 -8.06 0.32 -3.58
CA TRP A 6 -9.11 -0.07 -4.53
C TRP A 6 -9.01 -1.56 -4.86
N PRO A 7 -10.09 -2.22 -5.30
CA PRO A 7 -10.06 -3.65 -5.60
C PRO A 7 -9.06 -4.03 -6.71
N ASN A 8 -8.80 -3.11 -7.64
CA ASN A 8 -7.87 -3.30 -8.74
C ASN A 8 -6.43 -2.88 -8.41
N ALA A 9 -6.18 -2.34 -7.22
CA ALA A 9 -4.83 -1.98 -6.82
C ALA A 9 -4.00 -3.23 -6.54
N ARG A 10 -2.69 -3.12 -6.79
CA ARG A 10 -1.70 -4.15 -6.48
C ARG A 10 -0.61 -3.54 -5.60
N ILE A 11 -0.08 -4.32 -4.67
CA ILE A 11 1.01 -3.91 -3.79
C ILE A 11 2.10 -4.97 -3.74
N GLY A 12 3.36 -4.55 -3.74
CA GLY A 12 4.49 -5.46 -3.68
C GLY A 12 5.80 -4.69 -3.69
N VAL A 13 6.90 -5.38 -3.38
CA VAL A 13 8.25 -4.79 -3.43
C VAL A 13 8.65 -4.50 -4.88
N MET A 14 8.29 -5.39 -5.80
CA MET A 14 8.46 -5.25 -7.25
C MET A 14 7.44 -6.11 -7.99
N GLY A 15 7.32 -5.96 -9.31
CA GLY A 15 6.41 -6.78 -10.12
C GLY A 15 6.85 -8.25 -10.19
N SER A 16 5.89 -9.16 -10.35
CA SER A 16 6.11 -10.62 -10.43
C SER A 16 7.10 -11.02 -11.53
N GLU A 17 6.94 -10.47 -12.74
CA GLU A 17 7.87 -10.68 -13.86
C GLU A 17 9.28 -10.16 -13.56
N GLN A 18 9.39 -8.98 -12.92
CA GLN A 18 10.68 -8.40 -12.57
C GLN A 18 11.42 -9.28 -11.57
N LEU A 19 10.73 -9.74 -10.51
CA LEU A 19 11.34 -10.62 -9.51
C LEU A 19 11.76 -11.95 -10.12
N ALA A 20 10.92 -12.56 -10.95
CA ALA A 20 11.23 -13.82 -11.61
C ALA A 20 12.49 -13.71 -12.49
N ASN A 21 12.63 -12.62 -13.25
CA ASN A 21 13.79 -12.38 -14.11
C ASN A 21 15.08 -12.18 -13.28
N VAL A 22 15.00 -11.47 -12.15
CA VAL A 22 16.15 -11.34 -11.22
C VAL A 22 16.54 -12.71 -10.66
N MET A 23 15.57 -13.51 -10.19
CA MET A 23 15.83 -14.84 -9.63
C MET A 23 16.46 -15.79 -10.66
N GLN A 24 16.03 -15.72 -11.91
CA GLN A 24 16.65 -16.46 -13.02
C GLN A 24 18.09 -15.99 -13.28
N THR A 25 18.34 -14.68 -13.22
CA THR A 25 19.66 -14.10 -13.49
C THR A 25 20.69 -14.48 -12.43
N VAL A 26 20.30 -14.53 -11.15
CA VAL A 26 21.21 -14.90 -10.05
C VAL A 26 21.46 -16.42 -9.94
N GLY A 27 20.93 -17.22 -10.86
CA GLY A 27 21.24 -18.65 -10.99
C GLY A 27 20.59 -19.55 -9.92
N GLN A 28 19.60 -19.05 -9.16
CA GLN A 28 18.77 -19.94 -8.34
C GLN A 28 17.79 -20.70 -9.24
N LYS A 29 17.46 -21.96 -8.88
CA LYS A 29 16.32 -22.65 -9.50
C LYS A 29 15.09 -21.76 -9.30
N ALA A 30 14.67 -21.08 -10.35
CA ALA A 30 13.48 -20.25 -10.31
C ALA A 30 12.31 -21.17 -9.97
N ASP A 31 11.72 -20.93 -8.80
CA ASP A 31 10.47 -21.56 -8.41
C ASP A 31 9.45 -21.27 -9.54
N PRO A 32 8.97 -22.30 -10.25
CA PRO A 32 8.08 -22.09 -11.39
C PRO A 32 6.77 -21.42 -10.99
N GLU A 33 6.38 -21.53 -9.72
CA GLU A 33 5.17 -20.91 -9.17
C GLU A 33 5.44 -19.50 -8.61
N LEU A 34 6.67 -18.98 -8.69
CA LEU A 34 7.03 -17.69 -8.11
C LEU A 34 6.17 -16.56 -8.68
N ARG A 35 5.95 -16.54 -9.99
CA ARG A 35 5.16 -15.48 -10.65
C ARG A 35 3.73 -15.46 -10.13
N ASP A 36 3.08 -16.62 -10.13
CA ASP A 36 1.70 -16.78 -9.68
C ASP A 36 1.56 -16.51 -8.19
N ARG A 37 2.55 -16.93 -7.39
CA ARG A 37 2.60 -16.61 -5.96
C ARG A 37 2.63 -15.11 -5.75
N ILE A 38 3.57 -14.41 -6.39
CA ILE A 38 3.70 -12.95 -6.22
C ILE A 38 2.46 -12.23 -6.71
N GLU A 39 1.88 -12.60 -7.85
CA GLU A 39 0.66 -11.95 -8.36
C GLU A 39 -0.51 -12.07 -7.37
N ARG A 40 -0.69 -13.28 -6.79
CA ARG A 40 -1.71 -13.52 -5.77
C ARG A 40 -1.43 -12.75 -4.47
N GLU A 41 -0.18 -12.72 -4.02
CA GLU A 41 0.22 -12.01 -2.80
C GLU A 41 0.19 -10.48 -2.98
N SER A 42 0.19 -10.01 -4.22
CA SER A 42 0.05 -8.59 -4.56
C SER A 42 -1.39 -8.08 -4.62
N ASP A 43 -2.38 -8.96 -4.48
CA ASP A 43 -3.79 -8.57 -4.52
C ASP A 43 -4.19 -7.66 -3.33
N ALA A 44 -5.06 -6.67 -3.57
CA ALA A 44 -5.63 -5.82 -2.54
C ALA A 44 -6.31 -6.62 -1.42
N VAL A 45 -6.96 -7.74 -1.72
CA VAL A 45 -7.57 -8.60 -0.69
C VAL A 45 -6.50 -9.30 0.15
N PHE A 46 -5.39 -9.72 -0.47
CA PHE A 46 -4.28 -10.33 0.26
C PHE A 46 -3.65 -9.34 1.25
N SER A 47 -3.49 -8.08 0.80
CA SER A 47 -3.02 -6.94 1.59
C SER A 47 -3.95 -6.65 2.78
N SER A 48 -5.24 -6.47 2.51
CA SER A 48 -6.22 -6.07 3.53
C SER A 48 -6.44 -7.16 4.58
N ALA A 49 -6.36 -8.44 4.20
CA ALA A 49 -6.37 -9.57 5.12
C ALA A 49 -5.21 -9.56 6.15
N ARG A 50 -4.17 -8.75 5.89
CA ARG A 50 -2.97 -8.60 6.73
C ARG A 50 -2.81 -7.20 7.32
N LEU A 51 -3.83 -6.36 7.21
CA LEU A 51 -3.84 -4.99 7.77
C LEU A 51 -2.71 -4.10 7.22
N TRP A 52 -2.28 -4.34 5.97
CA TRP A 52 -1.38 -3.40 5.29
C TRP A 52 -2.11 -2.11 4.91
N ASP A 53 -3.44 -2.19 4.79
CA ASP A 53 -4.39 -1.11 4.59
C ASP A 53 -5.57 -1.23 5.57
N ASP A 54 -6.33 -0.14 5.74
CA ASP A 54 -7.54 -0.06 6.58
C ASP A 54 -8.81 -0.48 5.82
N GLY A 55 -8.67 -1.14 4.67
CA GLY A 55 -9.78 -1.72 3.91
C GLY A 55 -9.72 -1.48 2.41
N VAL A 56 -10.32 -2.41 1.67
CA VAL A 56 -10.61 -2.27 0.25
C VAL A 56 -11.96 -1.55 0.07
N ILE A 57 -11.97 -0.45 -0.70
CA ILE A 57 -13.18 0.36 -0.93
C ILE A 57 -13.54 0.43 -2.41
N PRO A 58 -14.83 0.47 -2.79
CA PRO A 58 -15.23 0.77 -4.16
C PRO A 58 -14.70 2.13 -4.61
N PRO A 59 -14.12 2.27 -5.81
CA PRO A 59 -13.55 3.54 -6.27
C PRO A 59 -14.52 4.72 -6.21
N GLN A 60 -15.81 4.48 -6.48
CA GLN A 60 -16.88 5.49 -6.44
C GLN A 60 -17.11 6.05 -5.03
N HIS A 61 -16.71 5.32 -3.98
CA HIS A 61 -16.86 5.75 -2.58
C HIS A 61 -15.66 6.55 -2.05
N THR A 62 -14.59 6.73 -2.83
CA THR A 62 -13.36 7.42 -2.40
C THR A 62 -13.64 8.77 -1.71
N ARG A 63 -14.48 9.62 -2.33
CA ARG A 63 -14.85 10.94 -1.75
C ARG A 63 -15.51 10.81 -0.37
N ARG A 64 -16.38 9.81 -0.19
CA ARG A 64 -17.08 9.57 1.08
C ARG A 64 -16.11 9.13 2.17
N TYR A 65 -15.21 8.20 1.86
CA TYR A 65 -14.21 7.70 2.83
C TYR A 65 -13.19 8.79 3.19
N LEU A 66 -12.72 9.58 2.23
CA LEU A 66 -11.87 10.75 2.51
C LEU A 66 -12.58 11.75 3.43
N GLY A 67 -13.85 12.06 3.17
CA GLY A 67 -14.64 12.94 4.03
C GLY A 67 -14.81 12.40 5.46
N LEU A 68 -15.03 11.10 5.61
CA LEU A 68 -15.11 10.44 6.92
C LEU A 68 -13.75 10.46 7.65
N GLY A 69 -12.67 10.13 6.94
CA GLY A 69 -11.31 10.13 7.50
C GLY A 69 -10.86 11.50 7.94
N LEU A 70 -11.17 12.55 7.17
CA LEU A 70 -10.89 13.94 7.55
C LEU A 70 -11.69 14.35 8.80
N ARG A 71 -13.00 14.05 8.85
CA ARG A 71 -13.81 14.31 10.05
C ARG A 71 -13.24 13.61 11.29
N ALA A 72 -12.87 12.34 11.17
CA ALA A 72 -12.25 11.60 12.26
C ALA A 72 -10.90 12.21 12.69
N ALA A 73 -10.07 12.63 11.73
CA ALA A 73 -8.78 13.26 12.02
C ALA A 73 -8.93 14.63 12.71
N MET A 74 -9.98 15.38 12.41
CA MET A 74 -10.28 16.67 13.03
C MET A 74 -10.95 16.57 14.41
N GLY A 75 -11.66 15.48 14.70
CA GLY A 75 -12.38 15.30 15.97
C GLY A 75 -11.53 14.78 17.14
N GLY A 76 -10.29 14.34 16.90
CA GLY A 76 -9.41 13.79 17.93
C GLY A 76 -8.54 14.83 18.64
N LYS A 77 -7.57 14.35 19.44
CA LYS A 77 -6.50 15.18 20.04
C LYS A 77 -5.46 15.62 18.99
N ASN A 78 -5.88 16.39 17.99
CA ASN A 78 -4.96 16.92 17.00
C ASN A 78 -4.43 18.28 17.48
N GLU A 79 -3.35 18.25 18.25
CA GLU A 79 -2.73 19.44 18.86
C GLU A 79 -1.70 20.12 17.94
N VAL A 80 -1.37 19.49 16.79
CA VAL A 80 -0.41 19.99 15.81
C VAL A 80 -0.99 21.21 15.10
N LYS A 81 -0.32 22.37 15.20
CA LYS A 81 -0.72 23.61 14.53
C LYS A 81 -0.14 23.70 13.12
N PRO A 82 -0.76 24.49 12.23
CA PRO A 82 -0.15 24.81 10.94
C PRO A 82 1.25 25.39 11.12
N GLY A 83 2.24 24.78 10.46
CA GLY A 83 3.65 25.20 10.53
C GLY A 83 4.51 24.46 11.56
N ASP A 84 3.93 23.58 12.39
CA ASP A 84 4.69 22.82 13.40
C ASP A 84 5.54 21.68 12.82
N THR A 85 5.43 21.39 11.52
CA THR A 85 6.23 20.36 10.86
C THR A 85 7.71 20.70 10.90
N ARG A 86 8.48 19.94 11.67
CA ARG A 86 9.94 20.02 11.71
C ARG A 86 10.52 18.95 10.80
N PHE A 87 11.25 19.37 9.77
CA PHE A 87 11.91 18.45 8.84
C PHE A 87 13.28 18.01 9.37
N GLY A 88 13.70 16.82 8.97
CA GLY A 88 15.08 16.35 9.17
C GLY A 88 16.07 16.99 8.19
N VAL A 89 17.30 16.48 8.17
CA VAL A 89 18.34 16.95 7.24
C VAL A 89 18.00 16.50 5.82
N PHE A 90 17.94 17.44 4.88
CA PHE A 90 17.81 17.15 3.46
C PHE A 90 19.19 16.84 2.85
N ARG A 91 19.28 15.81 2.02
CA ARG A 91 20.44 15.57 1.15
C ARG A 91 20.24 16.41 -0.12
N MET A 92 21.07 17.44 -0.29
CA MET A 92 21.10 18.33 -1.46
C MET A 92 22.06 17.80 -2.53
#